data_AF-A0A549SDR8-F1
#
_entry.id   AF-A0A549SDR8-F1
#
_cell.length_a   1.000
_cell.length_b   1.000
_cell.length_c   1.000
_cell.angle_alpha   90.00
_cell.angle_beta   90.00
_cell.angle_gamma   90.00
#
_symmetry.space_group_name_H-M   'P 1'
#
loop_
_entity.id
_entity.type
_entity.pdbx_description
1 polymer ?
#
loop_
_entity_poly.entity_id
_entity_poly.type
_entity_poly.pdbx_seq_one_letter_code
_entity_poly.pdbx_strand_id
1 'polypeptide(L)'
;MCTVCGCGTSSIEGKPEHSHDHPHDHAHDHAHGHAHDHHHDHDHHHDHDHDHHHHDHPHPHDHDHHHAHDHDHARDDHGHRHDYGSGPAGVHVPGLSQERIVRIERDILSKNNDHARENRLRFEQSGVFALNFVSSPGSGKTQLLVRTITDLKDRFPISVIEGDQQTSNDAERIRATSVPALQINTGKGCHLDAHMVSRALAELAVAPSSLLFIENVGNLVCPAAFDLGEAHKVVVLSVTEGEDKPLKYPEMFAASDLMLLNKSDILPHVEFDVGRCLANALKVNPDLQTLVVSARTGEGMAAFYAWIEARAARAAARSARAAAAAK
;
A
#
# COMPACT_ATOMS: atom_id res chain seq x y z
N MET A 1 0.75 21.17 -6.33
CA MET A 1 1.01 19.72 -6.21
C MET A 1 1.13 19.38 -4.73
N CYS A 2 0.32 18.47 -4.22
CA CYS A 2 0.42 18.05 -2.81
C CYS A 2 1.62 17.10 -2.68
N THR A 3 2.70 17.57 -2.06
CA THR A 3 3.91 16.79 -1.78
C THR A 3 3.70 15.74 -0.70
N VAL A 4 2.57 15.75 0.01
CA VAL A 4 2.28 14.88 1.16
C VAL A 4 1.54 13.60 0.75
N CYS A 5 0.69 13.65 -0.28
CA CYS A 5 -0.10 12.48 -0.73
C CYS A 5 0.45 11.81 -2.01
N GLY A 6 1.48 12.39 -2.66
CA GLY A 6 2.07 11.79 -3.84
C GLY A 6 1.10 11.61 -5.02
N CYS A 7 0.05 12.43 -5.11
CA CYS A 7 -0.82 12.52 -6.30
C CYS A 7 -0.03 13.10 -7.49
N GLY A 8 0.96 12.33 -7.96
CA GLY A 8 1.74 12.60 -9.15
C GLY A 8 1.02 12.09 -10.39
N THR A 9 1.59 12.38 -11.55
CA THR A 9 1.17 11.85 -12.84
C THR A 9 1.40 10.33 -12.85
N SER A 10 0.36 9.54 -12.55
CA SER A 10 0.40 8.10 -12.79
C SER A 10 0.39 7.83 -14.28
N SER A 11 1.24 6.92 -14.75
CA SER A 11 1.23 6.47 -16.14
C SER A 11 0.57 5.09 -16.25
N ILE A 12 -0.17 4.89 -17.34
CA ILE A 12 -0.77 3.61 -17.70
C ILE A 12 0.01 3.10 -18.91
N GLU A 13 0.41 1.84 -18.88
CA GLU A 13 1.11 1.20 -20.00
C GLU A 13 0.36 1.41 -21.33
N GLY A 14 1.08 1.86 -22.37
CA GLY A 14 0.50 2.11 -23.70
C GLY A 14 0.04 3.55 -23.99
N LYS A 15 0.21 4.51 -23.07
CA LYS A 15 0.01 5.96 -23.36
C LYS A 15 1.30 6.77 -23.20
N PRO A 16 1.64 7.66 -24.15
CA PRO A 16 2.71 8.63 -23.94
C PRO A 16 2.29 9.61 -22.83
N GLU A 17 3.25 10.00 -21.99
CA GLU A 17 3.07 11.07 -21.02
C GLU A 17 2.72 12.37 -21.77
N HIS A 18 1.63 13.05 -21.38
CA HIS A 18 1.41 14.41 -21.82
C HIS A 18 2.38 15.32 -21.06
N SER A 19 3.61 15.44 -21.56
CA SER A 19 4.53 16.51 -21.16
C SER A 19 4.06 17.81 -21.82
N HIS A 20 3.70 18.79 -20.99
CA HIS A 20 3.63 20.16 -21.44
C HIS A 20 5.06 20.70 -21.52
N ASP A 21 5.70 20.55 -22.68
CA ASP A 21 6.96 21.24 -22.99
C ASP A 21 6.67 22.73 -23.19
N HIS A 22 7.04 23.53 -22.20
CA HIS A 22 7.24 24.97 -22.38
C HIS A 22 8.74 25.21 -22.57
N PRO A 23 9.18 25.65 -23.77
CA PRO A 23 10.58 26.00 -23.99
C PRO A 23 10.85 27.34 -23.31
N HIS A 24 11.64 27.33 -22.25
CA HIS A 24 12.30 28.54 -21.74
C HIS A 24 13.74 28.54 -22.21
N ASP A 25 13.93 29.36 -23.24
CA ASP A 25 15.20 29.75 -23.82
C ASP A 25 15.89 30.75 -22.88
N HIS A 26 17.02 30.35 -22.27
CA HIS A 26 17.92 31.29 -21.60
C HIS A 26 19.37 30.87 -21.84
N ALA A 27 19.94 31.47 -22.89
CA ALA A 27 21.36 31.52 -23.12
C ALA A 27 22.04 32.42 -22.07
N HIS A 28 23.00 31.87 -21.34
CA HIS A 28 24.04 32.66 -20.69
C HIS A 28 25.40 32.01 -20.92
N ASP A 29 26.19 32.65 -21.78
CA ASP A 29 27.62 32.47 -21.94
C ASP A 29 28.35 32.95 -20.69
N HIS A 30 29.17 32.10 -20.07
CA HIS A 30 30.36 32.54 -19.35
C HIS A 30 31.47 31.51 -19.45
N ALA A 31 32.47 31.84 -20.25
CA ALA A 31 33.75 31.16 -20.33
C ALA A 31 34.65 31.60 -19.17
N HIS A 32 35.16 30.66 -18.37
CA HIS A 32 36.43 30.79 -17.68
C HIS A 32 37.08 29.41 -17.60
N GLY A 33 38.16 29.24 -18.36
CA GLY A 33 39.06 28.11 -18.20
C GLY A 33 40.11 28.42 -17.15
N HIS A 34 40.41 27.45 -16.29
CA HIS A 34 41.75 27.22 -15.75
C HIS A 34 41.90 25.72 -15.46
N ALA A 35 42.92 25.13 -16.07
CA ALA A 35 43.37 23.78 -15.83
C ALA A 35 44.32 23.77 -14.63
N HIS A 36 44.17 22.81 -13.72
CA HIS A 36 45.26 22.31 -12.88
C HIS A 36 45.00 20.84 -12.53
N ASP A 37 45.85 19.96 -13.07
CA ASP A 37 46.13 18.63 -12.56
C ASP A 37 46.76 18.73 -11.17
N HIS A 38 46.37 17.86 -10.23
CA HIS A 38 47.29 17.24 -9.26
C HIS A 38 46.69 15.94 -8.71
N HIS A 39 47.35 14.84 -9.04
CA HIS A 39 47.30 13.55 -8.35
C HIS A 39 47.87 13.68 -6.93
N HIS A 40 47.26 13.05 -5.93
CA HIS A 40 47.96 12.42 -4.81
C HIS A 40 47.13 11.27 -4.21
N ASP A 41 47.64 10.05 -4.40
CA ASP A 41 47.42 8.89 -3.53
C ASP A 41 47.98 9.19 -2.13
N HIS A 42 47.27 8.80 -1.07
CA HIS A 42 47.89 8.38 0.20
C HIS A 42 46.94 7.50 1.02
N ASP A 43 47.27 6.22 1.07
CA ASP A 43 46.91 5.27 2.13
C ASP A 43 47.52 5.72 3.46
N HIS A 44 46.72 5.75 4.53
CA HIS A 44 47.22 5.63 5.91
C HIS A 44 46.24 4.88 6.81
N HIS A 45 46.59 3.62 7.08
CA HIS A 45 46.20 2.86 8.26
C HIS A 45 46.84 3.47 9.51
N HIS A 46 46.07 3.61 10.60
CA HIS A 46 46.61 3.62 11.96
C HIS A 46 45.68 2.86 12.90
N ASP A 47 46.13 1.67 13.29
CA ASP A 47 45.77 0.99 14.54
C ASP A 47 46.41 1.73 15.72
N HIS A 48 45.65 1.93 16.78
CA HIS A 48 46.19 2.17 18.11
C HIS A 48 45.36 1.44 19.17
N ASP A 49 45.91 0.29 19.57
CA ASP A 49 45.70 -0.37 20.84
C ASP A 49 46.16 0.54 21.99
N HIS A 50 45.31 0.77 22.99
CA HIS A 50 45.75 1.14 24.33
C HIS A 50 44.85 0.51 25.40
N ASP A 51 45.39 -0.57 25.95
CA ASP A 51 45.08 -1.20 27.22
C ASP A 51 45.23 -0.19 28.38
N HIS A 52 44.17 0.08 29.15
CA HIS A 52 44.30 0.66 30.49
C HIS A 52 43.24 0.11 31.47
N HIS A 53 43.73 -0.87 32.22
CA HIS A 53 43.38 -1.31 33.57
C HIS A 53 42.27 -0.59 34.37
N HIS A 54 41.38 -1.45 34.86
CA HIS A 54 40.46 -1.29 35.99
C HIS A 54 41.08 -0.66 37.24
N HIS A 55 40.35 0.28 37.84
CA HIS A 55 40.32 0.44 39.30
C HIS A 55 38.89 0.76 39.76
N ASP A 56 38.26 -0.24 40.38
CA ASP A 56 37.11 -0.09 41.26
C ASP A 56 37.55 0.54 42.58
N HIS A 57 36.85 1.60 43.02
CA HIS A 57 36.71 1.90 44.44
C HIS A 57 35.30 2.44 44.74
N PRO A 58 34.61 1.88 45.77
CA PRO A 58 33.27 2.27 46.15
C PRO A 58 33.30 3.42 47.17
N HIS A 59 32.48 4.45 46.95
CA HIS A 59 32.15 5.42 48.00
C HIS A 59 30.65 5.74 47.98
N PRO A 60 29.93 5.57 49.11
CA PRO A 60 28.55 5.98 49.26
C PRO A 60 28.51 7.44 49.74
N HIS A 61 27.75 8.29 49.05
CA HIS A 61 27.37 9.59 49.59
C HIS A 61 25.89 9.85 49.34
N ASP A 62 25.14 9.70 50.43
CA ASP A 62 23.82 10.24 50.67
C ASP A 62 23.96 11.77 50.82
N HIS A 63 23.27 12.55 49.97
CA HIS A 63 23.06 13.97 50.22
C HIS A 63 21.70 14.42 49.66
N ASP A 64 20.73 14.46 50.57
CA ASP A 64 19.54 15.29 50.49
C ASP A 64 19.93 16.76 50.31
N HIS A 65 19.57 17.35 49.17
CA HIS A 65 19.53 18.81 49.01
C HIS A 65 18.21 19.23 48.38
N HIS A 66 17.30 19.65 49.26
CA HIS A 66 16.16 20.49 48.92
C HIS A 66 16.66 21.85 48.39
N HIS A 67 16.47 22.08 47.09
CA HIS A 67 16.51 23.42 46.52
C HIS A 67 15.13 23.77 45.96
N ALA A 68 14.37 24.52 46.77
CA ALA A 68 13.23 25.27 46.30
C ALA A 68 13.75 26.46 45.49
N HIS A 69 13.70 26.34 44.16
CA HIS A 69 13.81 27.47 43.26
C HIS A 69 12.42 27.85 42.79
N ASP A 70 11.92 28.93 43.40
CA ASP A 70 10.75 29.66 42.95
C ASP A 70 11.17 30.44 41.69
N HIS A 71 10.97 29.83 40.52
CA HIS A 71 11.14 30.50 39.24
C HIS A 71 9.76 30.99 38.77
N ASP A 72 9.51 32.25 39.10
CA ASP A 72 8.43 33.05 38.56
C ASP A 72 8.71 33.32 37.07
N HIS A 73 8.39 32.34 36.22
CA HIS A 73 8.41 32.51 34.78
C HIS A 73 7.10 33.18 34.36
N ALA A 74 7.16 34.51 34.24
CA ALA A 74 6.26 35.26 33.39
C ALA A 74 6.19 34.56 32.02
N ARG A 75 5.03 33.96 31.73
CA ARG A 75 4.74 33.24 30.50
C ARG A 75 4.53 34.25 29.37
N ASP A 76 5.60 34.60 28.69
CA ASP A 76 5.50 35.01 27.29
C ASP A 76 5.39 33.74 26.44
N ASP A 77 4.13 33.42 26.14
CA ASP A 77 3.66 32.26 25.38
C ASP A 77 3.99 32.38 23.89
N HIS A 78 5.25 32.10 23.53
CA HIS A 78 5.66 31.81 22.15
C HIS A 78 6.41 30.48 22.08
N GLY A 79 5.93 29.48 22.83
CA GLY A 79 6.29 28.10 22.62
C GLY A 79 5.66 27.62 21.31
N HIS A 80 6.44 27.59 20.23
CA HIS A 80 6.12 26.80 19.04
C HIS A 80 6.09 25.31 19.45
N ARG A 81 4.98 24.90 20.06
CA ARG A 81 4.66 23.50 20.32
C ARG A 81 4.43 22.89 18.95
N HIS A 82 5.48 22.28 18.38
CA HIS A 82 5.37 21.51 17.15
C HIS A 82 4.29 20.43 17.36
N ASP A 83 3.11 20.67 16.80
CA ASP A 83 1.96 19.77 16.87
C ASP A 83 2.21 18.63 15.89
N TYR A 84 2.73 17.50 16.36
CA TYR A 84 3.05 16.31 15.57
C TYR A 84 1.81 15.47 15.19
N GLY A 85 0.65 16.09 14.97
CA GLY A 85 -0.59 15.39 14.62
C GLY A 85 -1.53 15.11 15.79
N SER A 86 -1.47 15.90 16.86
CA SER A 86 -2.45 15.87 17.95
C SER A 86 -3.76 16.60 17.60
N GLY A 87 -3.81 17.30 16.47
CA GLY A 87 -5.02 17.94 15.96
C GLY A 87 -5.97 16.98 15.21
N PRO A 88 -7.18 17.44 14.83
CA PRO A 88 -8.20 16.62 14.17
C PRO A 88 -7.78 15.93 12.88
N ALA A 89 -6.74 16.42 12.20
CA ALA A 89 -6.21 15.79 11.00
C ALA A 89 -5.28 14.61 11.29
N GLY A 90 -4.85 14.40 12.54
CA GLY A 90 -3.93 13.33 12.93
C GLY A 90 -2.51 13.47 12.36
N VAL A 91 -2.24 14.53 11.58
CA VAL A 91 -0.97 14.79 10.91
C VAL A 91 -0.59 16.26 10.96
N HIS A 92 0.70 16.53 10.78
CA HIS A 92 1.23 17.89 10.65
C HIS A 92 1.77 18.13 9.24
N VAL A 93 1.32 19.21 8.61
CA VAL A 93 1.89 19.68 7.33
C VAL A 93 2.30 21.14 7.50
N PRO A 94 3.61 21.47 7.37
CA PRO A 94 4.08 22.84 7.47
C PRO A 94 3.31 23.77 6.54
N GLY A 95 2.78 24.87 7.10
CA GLY A 95 2.03 25.88 6.34
C GLY A 95 0.54 25.57 6.09
N LEU A 96 -0.02 24.49 6.65
CA LEU A 96 -1.46 24.19 6.58
C LEU A 96 -2.10 24.11 7.97
N SER A 97 -3.30 24.68 8.13
CA SER A 97 -4.10 24.50 9.35
C SER A 97 -4.75 23.11 9.39
N GLN A 98 -5.08 22.62 10.59
CA GLN A 98 -5.76 21.34 10.77
C GLN A 98 -7.10 21.28 10.00
N GLU A 99 -7.91 22.35 10.02
CA GLU A 99 -9.17 22.41 9.27
C GLU A 99 -8.94 22.37 7.76
N ARG A 100 -7.85 23.00 7.29
CA ARG A 100 -7.49 22.98 5.87
C ARG A 100 -7.08 21.58 5.44
N ILE A 101 -6.31 20.86 6.26
CA ILE A 101 -5.89 19.48 5.99
C ILE A 101 -7.12 18.56 5.91
N VAL A 102 -7.98 18.58 6.94
CA VAL A 102 -9.21 17.75 6.97
C VAL A 102 -10.13 18.03 5.78
N ARG A 103 -10.29 19.31 5.39
CA ARG A 103 -11.09 19.64 4.20
C ARG A 103 -10.47 19.09 2.92
N ILE A 104 -9.17 19.25 2.72
CA ILE A 104 -8.47 18.72 1.54
C ILE A 104 -8.63 17.20 1.46
N GLU A 105 -8.41 16.50 2.58
CA GLU A 105 -8.57 15.05 2.66
C GLU A 105 -10.01 14.62 2.31
N ARG A 106 -11.00 15.27 2.91
CA ARG A 106 -12.42 15.00 2.62
C ARG A 106 -12.76 15.22 1.14
N ASP A 107 -12.28 16.31 0.55
CA ASP A 107 -12.53 16.62 -0.85
C ASP A 107 -11.89 15.56 -1.78
N ILE A 108 -10.67 15.10 -1.47
CA ILE A 108 -9.98 14.03 -2.20
C ILE A 108 -10.78 12.71 -2.10
N LEU A 109 -11.13 12.30 -0.87
CA LEU A 109 -11.84 11.04 -0.65
C LEU A 109 -13.25 11.06 -1.24
N SER A 110 -13.96 12.19 -1.16
CA SER A 110 -15.29 12.33 -1.77
C SER A 110 -15.23 12.16 -3.29
N LYS A 111 -14.24 12.78 -3.95
CA LYS A 111 -14.07 12.64 -5.39
C LYS A 111 -13.70 11.20 -5.79
N ASN A 112 -12.85 10.54 -4.99
CA ASN A 112 -12.56 9.12 -5.19
C ASN A 112 -13.84 8.27 -5.10
N ASN A 113 -14.68 8.52 -4.09
CA ASN A 113 -15.92 7.75 -3.87
C ASN A 113 -16.92 7.88 -5.02
N ASP A 114 -16.96 9.02 -5.71
CA ASP A 114 -17.78 9.19 -6.91
C ASP A 114 -17.31 8.25 -8.04
N HIS A 115 -16.00 8.21 -8.31
CA HIS A 115 -15.42 7.27 -9.29
C HIS A 115 -15.57 5.81 -8.85
N ALA A 116 -15.43 5.50 -7.56
CA ALA A 116 -15.60 4.15 -7.04
C ALA A 116 -17.03 3.65 -7.25
N ARG A 117 -18.02 4.52 -7.04
CA ARG A 117 -19.43 4.22 -7.30
C ARG A 117 -19.68 3.94 -8.80
N GLU A 118 -19.08 4.72 -9.69
CA GLU A 118 -19.16 4.48 -11.14
C GLU A 118 -18.53 3.15 -11.54
N ASN A 119 -17.32 2.84 -11.04
CA ASN A 119 -16.65 1.57 -11.28
C ASN A 119 -17.50 0.39 -10.79
N ARG A 120 -18.04 0.48 -9.57
CA ARG A 120 -18.91 -0.54 -8.99
C ARG A 120 -20.13 -0.81 -9.85
N LEU A 121 -20.83 0.25 -10.29
CA LEU A 121 -21.98 0.12 -11.17
C LEU A 121 -21.59 -0.56 -12.49
N ARG A 122 -20.44 -0.23 -13.08
CA ARG A 122 -19.92 -0.87 -14.28
C ARG A 122 -19.66 -2.37 -14.05
N PHE A 123 -19.05 -2.75 -12.93
CA PHE A 123 -18.80 -4.14 -12.59
C PHE A 123 -20.10 -4.92 -12.37
N GLU A 124 -21.04 -4.35 -11.60
CA GLU A 124 -22.33 -4.96 -11.31
C GLU A 124 -23.18 -5.17 -12.57
N GLN A 125 -23.22 -4.18 -13.46
CA GLN A 125 -23.97 -4.28 -14.72
C GLN A 125 -23.39 -5.37 -15.64
N SER A 126 -22.06 -5.48 -15.70
CA SER A 126 -21.37 -6.47 -16.54
C SER A 126 -21.21 -7.83 -15.87
N GLY A 127 -21.57 -7.97 -14.59
CA GLY A 127 -21.39 -9.20 -13.82
C GLY A 127 -19.92 -9.50 -13.50
N VAL A 128 -19.03 -8.52 -13.63
CA VAL A 128 -17.60 -8.67 -13.29
C VAL A 128 -17.44 -8.71 -11.78
N PHE A 129 -16.74 -9.73 -11.28
CA PHE A 129 -16.39 -9.84 -9.87
C PHE A 129 -14.96 -9.31 -9.65
N ALA A 130 -14.88 -8.06 -9.20
CA ALA A 130 -13.62 -7.36 -8.96
C ALA A 130 -13.13 -7.52 -7.52
N LEU A 131 -11.86 -7.89 -7.34
CA LEU A 131 -11.20 -8.02 -6.04
C LEU A 131 -9.97 -7.10 -5.98
N ASN A 132 -9.83 -6.36 -4.88
CA ASN A 132 -8.67 -5.50 -4.61
C ASN A 132 -7.72 -6.18 -3.61
N PHE A 133 -6.52 -6.53 -4.05
CA PHE A 133 -5.49 -7.19 -3.24
C PHE A 133 -4.54 -6.15 -2.66
N VAL A 134 -4.52 -6.06 -1.33
CA VAL A 134 -3.71 -5.10 -0.55
C VAL A 134 -2.79 -5.86 0.40
N SER A 135 -1.58 -5.37 0.63
CA SER A 135 -0.60 -6.05 1.49
C SER A 135 0.57 -5.14 1.82
N SER A 136 1.49 -5.58 2.68
CA SER A 136 2.85 -5.03 2.71
C SER A 136 3.63 -5.39 1.43
N PRO A 137 4.74 -4.70 1.11
CA PRO A 137 5.69 -5.18 0.12
C PRO A 137 6.19 -6.59 0.48
N GLY A 138 6.28 -7.48 -0.51
CA GLY A 138 6.83 -8.82 -0.31
C GLY A 138 5.91 -9.83 0.38
N SER A 139 4.65 -9.51 0.69
CA SER A 139 3.68 -10.48 1.25
C SER A 139 3.30 -11.60 0.27
N GLY A 140 3.63 -11.43 -1.02
CA GLY A 140 3.47 -12.45 -2.06
C GLY A 140 2.19 -12.35 -2.89
N LYS A 141 1.61 -11.16 -3.03
CA LYS A 141 0.39 -10.91 -3.84
C LYS A 141 0.52 -11.44 -5.27
N THR A 142 1.54 -11.03 -6.00
CA THR A 142 1.73 -11.48 -7.39
C THR A 142 1.90 -12.99 -7.51
N GLN A 143 2.61 -13.64 -6.58
CA GLN A 143 2.75 -15.10 -6.60
C GLN A 143 1.40 -15.78 -6.32
N LEU A 144 0.63 -15.23 -5.38
CA LEU A 144 -0.72 -15.68 -5.07
C LEU A 144 -1.66 -15.52 -6.27
N LEU A 145 -1.59 -14.38 -6.98
CA LEU A 145 -2.35 -14.14 -8.20
C LEU A 145 -1.94 -15.07 -9.34
N VAL A 146 -0.64 -15.22 -9.63
CA VAL A 146 -0.14 -16.14 -10.66
C VAL A 146 -0.66 -17.56 -10.44
N ARG A 147 -0.62 -18.03 -9.18
CA ARG A 147 -1.14 -19.36 -8.81
C ARG A 147 -2.66 -19.44 -9.00
N THR A 148 -3.39 -18.45 -8.46
CA THR A 148 -4.85 -18.37 -8.57
C THR A 148 -5.32 -18.34 -10.02
N ILE A 149 -4.64 -17.57 -10.86
CA ILE A 149 -4.94 -17.45 -12.30
C ILE A 149 -4.69 -18.76 -13.00
N THR A 150 -3.55 -19.40 -12.74
CA THR A 150 -3.20 -20.69 -13.35
C THR A 150 -4.25 -21.75 -13.01
N ASP A 151 -4.75 -21.77 -11.78
CA ASP A 151 -5.72 -22.76 -11.31
C ASP A 151 -7.17 -22.44 -11.74
N LEU A 152 -7.50 -21.18 -12.09
CA LEU A 152 -8.89 -20.75 -12.38
C LEU A 152 -9.16 -20.27 -13.81
N LYS A 153 -8.14 -19.98 -14.63
CA LYS A 153 -8.33 -19.36 -15.96
C LYS A 153 -9.12 -20.20 -16.96
N ASP A 154 -9.16 -21.52 -16.78
CA ASP A 154 -9.95 -22.42 -17.64
C ASP A 154 -11.44 -22.42 -17.26
N ARG A 155 -11.78 -21.84 -16.10
CA ARG A 155 -13.14 -21.79 -15.54
C ARG A 155 -13.77 -20.41 -15.64
N PHE A 156 -12.95 -19.37 -15.64
CA PHE A 156 -13.37 -17.98 -15.71
C PHE A 156 -12.49 -17.21 -16.70
N PRO A 157 -13.04 -16.27 -17.48
CA PRO A 157 -12.23 -15.21 -18.03
C PRO A 157 -11.64 -14.40 -16.87
N ILE A 158 -10.34 -14.10 -16.93
CA ILE A 158 -9.64 -13.34 -15.89
C ILE A 158 -8.84 -12.23 -16.55
N SER A 159 -8.90 -11.03 -15.97
CA SER A 159 -7.99 -9.93 -16.30
C SER A 159 -7.42 -9.34 -15.02
N VAL A 160 -6.26 -8.68 -15.13
CA VAL A 160 -5.56 -8.09 -13.98
C VAL A 160 -5.20 -6.62 -14.23
N ILE A 161 -5.39 -5.80 -13.21
CA ILE A 161 -4.80 -4.46 -13.12
C ILE A 161 -3.69 -4.54 -12.07
N GLU A 162 -2.47 -4.23 -12.46
CA GLU A 162 -1.29 -4.22 -11.60
C GLU A 162 -0.93 -2.78 -11.23
N GLY A 163 -0.80 -2.50 -9.95
CA GLY A 163 -0.42 -1.18 -9.44
C GLY A 163 0.89 -1.25 -8.67
N ASP A 164 1.92 -0.60 -9.19
CA ASP A 164 3.20 -0.43 -8.50
C ASP A 164 3.73 1.00 -8.69
N GLN A 165 4.70 1.41 -7.88
CA GLN A 165 5.34 2.71 -8.04
C GLN A 165 6.09 2.80 -9.38
N GLN A 166 6.80 1.73 -9.73
CA GLN A 166 7.68 1.66 -10.89
C GLN A 166 7.73 0.22 -11.43
N THR A 167 8.26 0.09 -12.65
CA THR A 167 8.47 -1.19 -13.38
C THR A 167 7.19 -1.91 -13.79
N SER A 168 7.32 -2.89 -14.68
CA SER A 168 6.23 -3.75 -15.16
C SER A 168 6.42 -5.21 -14.75
N ASN A 169 7.30 -5.48 -13.78
CA ASN A 169 7.76 -6.84 -13.47
C ASN A 169 6.60 -7.76 -13.05
N ASP A 170 5.69 -7.26 -12.21
CA ASP A 170 4.57 -8.05 -11.74
C ASP A 170 3.52 -8.24 -12.84
N ALA A 171 3.23 -7.22 -13.65
CA ALA A 171 2.40 -7.37 -14.85
C ALA A 171 2.97 -8.37 -15.86
N GLU A 172 4.29 -8.39 -16.07
CA GLU A 172 4.94 -9.37 -16.94
C GLU A 172 4.80 -10.81 -16.42
N ARG A 173 4.97 -11.00 -15.10
CA ARG A 173 4.76 -12.31 -14.46
C ARG A 173 3.33 -12.79 -14.60
N ILE A 174 2.35 -11.89 -14.50
CA ILE A 174 0.95 -12.22 -14.72
C ILE A 174 0.69 -12.54 -16.20
N ARG A 175 1.19 -11.72 -17.14
CA ARG A 175 1.05 -11.97 -18.58
C ARG A 175 1.64 -13.30 -19.02
N ALA A 176 2.70 -13.78 -18.34
CA ALA A 176 3.25 -15.11 -18.58
C ALA A 176 2.24 -16.26 -18.33
N THR A 177 1.16 -16.02 -17.57
CA THR A 177 0.05 -16.98 -17.40
C THR A 177 -0.96 -16.97 -18.56
N SER A 178 -0.75 -16.10 -19.55
CA SER A 178 -1.58 -15.85 -20.74
C SER A 178 -2.90 -15.12 -20.49
N VAL A 179 -3.08 -14.49 -19.32
CA VAL A 179 -4.22 -13.59 -19.10
C VAL A 179 -3.84 -12.12 -19.39
N PRO A 180 -4.81 -11.27 -19.80
CA PRO A 180 -4.56 -9.85 -19.94
C PRO A 180 -4.20 -9.20 -18.60
N ALA A 181 -3.08 -8.48 -18.55
CA ALA A 181 -2.70 -7.65 -17.41
C ALA A 181 -2.20 -6.29 -17.86
N LEU A 182 -2.66 -5.24 -17.18
CA LEU A 182 -2.32 -3.85 -17.46
C LEU A 182 -1.64 -3.22 -16.25
N GLN A 183 -0.45 -2.67 -16.47
CA GLN A 183 0.35 -1.97 -15.45
C GLN A 183 -0.10 -0.51 -15.30
N ILE A 184 -0.25 -0.09 -14.04
CA ILE A 184 -0.37 1.29 -13.60
C ILE A 184 0.87 1.62 -12.78
N ASN A 185 1.69 2.55 -13.28
CA ASN A 185 2.82 3.09 -12.53
C ASN A 185 2.36 4.34 -11.79
N THR A 186 2.27 4.26 -10.47
CA THR A 186 1.79 5.36 -9.61
C THR A 186 2.86 6.44 -9.39
N GLY A 187 4.10 6.18 -9.80
CA GLY A 187 5.21 7.09 -9.60
C GLY A 187 5.58 7.17 -8.12
N LYS A 188 5.21 8.28 -7.48
CA LYS A 188 5.37 8.47 -6.02
C LYS A 188 4.11 8.12 -5.22
N GLY A 189 3.03 7.75 -5.90
CA GLY A 189 1.77 7.37 -5.27
C GLY A 189 1.92 6.08 -4.45
N CYS A 190 1.35 6.07 -3.25
CA CYS A 190 1.44 4.95 -2.32
C CYS A 190 0.22 3.99 -2.37
N HIS A 191 -0.70 4.20 -3.32
CA HIS A 191 -1.95 3.45 -3.52
C HIS A 191 -2.47 3.66 -4.94
N LEU A 192 -3.37 2.77 -5.39
CA LEU A 192 -4.29 3.03 -6.49
C LEU A 192 -5.53 3.78 -6.00
N ASP A 193 -6.09 4.64 -6.84
CA ASP A 193 -7.40 5.27 -6.64
C ASP A 193 -8.43 4.80 -7.69
N ALA A 194 -9.71 5.07 -7.45
CA ALA A 194 -10.79 4.63 -8.33
C ALA A 194 -10.71 5.24 -9.75
N HIS A 195 -10.15 6.44 -9.89
CA HIS A 195 -10.00 7.09 -11.18
C HIS A 195 -8.91 6.41 -12.02
N MET A 196 -7.79 6.02 -11.41
CA MET A 196 -6.75 5.21 -12.03
C MET A 196 -7.33 3.88 -12.54
N VAL A 197 -8.13 3.20 -11.72
CA VAL A 197 -8.82 1.97 -12.11
C VAL A 197 -9.80 2.21 -13.26
N SER A 198 -10.60 3.28 -13.21
CA SER A 198 -11.55 3.63 -14.28
C SER A 198 -10.84 3.80 -15.63
N ARG A 199 -9.69 4.50 -15.64
CA ARG A 199 -8.87 4.67 -16.83
C ARG A 199 -8.27 3.35 -17.32
N ALA A 200 -7.79 2.50 -16.42
CA ALA A 200 -7.28 1.18 -16.77
C ALA A 200 -8.38 0.29 -17.38
N LEU A 201 -9.60 0.33 -16.86
CA LEU A 201 -10.75 -0.41 -17.42
C LEU A 201 -11.16 0.06 -18.82
N ALA A 202 -10.82 1.27 -19.23
CA ALA A 202 -11.09 1.74 -20.60
C ALA A 202 -10.15 1.07 -21.62
N GLU A 203 -8.94 0.70 -21.19
CA GLU A 203 -7.92 0.04 -22.02
C GLU A 203 -8.00 -1.48 -21.91
N LEU A 204 -8.21 -1.98 -20.69
CA LEU A 204 -8.37 -3.39 -20.39
C LEU A 204 -9.76 -3.82 -20.83
N ALA A 205 -9.85 -4.54 -21.95
CA ALA A 205 -11.09 -5.10 -22.49
C ALA A 205 -11.61 -6.23 -21.57
N VAL A 206 -12.10 -5.88 -20.38
CA VAL A 206 -12.62 -6.82 -19.38
C VAL A 206 -13.90 -7.46 -19.90
N ALA A 207 -13.90 -8.79 -20.01
CA ALA A 207 -15.06 -9.56 -20.45
C ALA A 207 -16.20 -9.46 -19.43
N PRO A 208 -17.47 -9.49 -19.84
CA PRO A 208 -18.59 -9.59 -18.91
C PRO A 208 -18.57 -10.95 -18.17
N SER A 209 -19.18 -11.00 -16.98
CA SER A 209 -19.27 -12.22 -16.14
C SER A 209 -17.90 -12.88 -15.88
N SER A 210 -16.88 -12.06 -15.63
CA SER A 210 -15.48 -12.45 -15.47
C SER A 210 -14.94 -12.12 -14.07
N LEU A 211 -13.70 -12.53 -13.82
CA LEU A 211 -12.92 -12.11 -12.65
C LEU A 211 -12.00 -10.95 -13.04
N LEU A 212 -11.98 -9.92 -12.20
CA LEU A 212 -10.98 -8.85 -12.27
C LEU A 212 -10.18 -8.84 -10.97
N PHE A 213 -8.87 -9.06 -11.06
CA PHE A 213 -7.98 -8.88 -9.93
C PHE A 213 -7.27 -7.54 -10.05
N ILE A 214 -7.32 -6.73 -8.99
CA ILE A 214 -6.61 -5.47 -8.89
C ILE A 214 -5.52 -5.68 -7.83
N GLU A 215 -4.28 -5.83 -8.26
CA GLU A 215 -3.14 -5.86 -7.35
C GLU A 215 -2.74 -4.42 -7.00
N ASN A 216 -2.94 -4.02 -5.75
CA ASN A 216 -2.61 -2.67 -5.29
C ASN A 216 -1.12 -2.56 -4.93
N VAL A 217 -0.66 -1.32 -4.80
CA VAL A 217 0.69 -1.02 -4.31
C VAL A 217 0.90 -1.68 -2.94
N GLY A 218 2.09 -2.24 -2.71
CA GLY A 218 2.47 -2.83 -1.42
C GLY A 218 2.48 -1.78 -0.29
N ASN A 219 1.35 -1.56 0.35
CA ASN A 219 1.16 -0.66 1.47
C ASN A 219 -0.09 -1.04 2.30
N LEU A 220 0.05 -1.07 3.64
CA LEU A 220 -1.05 -1.32 4.57
C LEU A 220 -1.67 -0.04 5.16
N VAL A 221 -1.22 1.14 4.76
CA VAL A 221 -1.70 2.43 5.27
C VAL A 221 -2.58 3.10 4.21
N CYS A 222 -1.97 3.68 3.17
CA CYS A 222 -2.70 4.51 2.21
C CYS A 222 -3.91 3.81 1.56
N PRO A 223 -3.82 2.55 1.08
CA PRO A 223 -4.94 1.95 0.34
C PRO A 223 -6.17 1.63 1.21
N ALA A 224 -6.08 1.74 2.54
CA ALA A 224 -7.21 1.48 3.43
C ALA A 224 -8.36 2.50 3.23
N ALA A 225 -8.02 3.76 2.95
CA ALA A 225 -8.97 4.85 2.79
C ALA A 225 -9.57 4.95 1.37
N PHE A 226 -9.04 4.21 0.39
CA PHE A 226 -9.42 4.34 -1.03
C PHE A 226 -10.23 3.13 -1.48
N ASP A 227 -11.53 3.36 -1.66
CA ASP A 227 -12.45 2.46 -2.38
C ASP A 227 -12.17 2.57 -3.89
N LEU A 228 -12.02 1.45 -4.59
CA LEU A 228 -11.82 1.40 -6.05
C LEU A 228 -13.11 1.04 -6.79
N GLY A 229 -14.18 0.72 -6.06
CA GLY A 229 -15.41 0.14 -6.59
C GLY A 229 -15.39 -1.40 -6.59
N GLU A 230 -14.37 -2.03 -6.01
CA GLU A 230 -14.26 -3.48 -5.90
C GLU A 230 -15.45 -4.10 -5.14
N ALA A 231 -15.68 -5.39 -5.38
CA ALA A 231 -16.67 -6.14 -4.61
C ALA A 231 -16.16 -6.46 -3.20
N HIS A 232 -14.86 -6.79 -3.09
CA HIS A 232 -14.20 -7.06 -1.82
C HIS A 232 -12.73 -6.62 -1.84
N LYS A 233 -12.30 -6.09 -0.70
CA LYS A 233 -10.88 -5.85 -0.42
C LYS A 233 -10.31 -7.09 0.31
N VAL A 234 -9.23 -7.64 -0.25
CA VAL A 234 -8.55 -8.85 0.22
C VAL A 234 -7.17 -8.45 0.73
N VAL A 235 -6.97 -8.50 2.05
CA VAL A 235 -5.66 -8.24 2.66
C VAL A 235 -4.81 -9.51 2.67
N VAL A 236 -3.61 -9.44 2.12
CA VAL A 236 -2.62 -10.53 2.14
C VAL A 236 -1.57 -10.20 3.19
N LEU A 237 -1.43 -11.07 4.19
CA LEU A 237 -0.44 -10.97 5.26
C LEU A 237 0.49 -12.19 5.16
N SER A 238 1.80 -11.99 5.22
CA SER A 238 2.77 -13.08 5.28
C SER A 238 3.13 -13.44 6.73
N VAL A 239 3.37 -14.73 7.01
CA VAL A 239 3.87 -15.19 8.32
C VAL A 239 5.23 -14.59 8.71
N THR A 240 5.93 -13.93 7.78
CA THR A 240 7.19 -13.23 8.04
C THR A 240 7.01 -11.80 8.57
N GLU A 241 5.77 -11.32 8.70
CA GLU A 241 5.51 -9.91 9.04
C GLU A 241 5.19 -9.70 10.53
N GLY A 242 4.97 -10.77 11.28
CA GLY A 242 4.60 -10.73 12.70
C GLY A 242 3.09 -10.67 12.95
N GLU A 243 2.65 -11.27 14.06
CA GLU A 243 1.26 -11.53 14.43
C GLU A 243 0.51 -10.28 14.90
N ASP A 244 1.26 -9.20 15.20
CA ASP A 244 0.72 -7.94 15.69
C ASP A 244 0.36 -6.95 14.57
N LYS A 245 0.63 -7.30 13.30
CA LYS A 245 0.30 -6.48 12.13
C LYS A 245 -1.15 -6.01 12.08
N PRO A 246 -2.17 -6.83 12.38
CA PRO A 246 -3.54 -6.35 12.39
C PRO A 246 -3.79 -5.20 13.36
N LEU A 247 -3.17 -5.23 14.55
CA LEU A 247 -3.31 -4.18 15.55
C LEU A 247 -2.50 -2.92 15.20
N LYS A 248 -1.40 -3.07 14.45
CA LYS A 248 -0.56 -1.95 14.01
C LYS A 248 -1.14 -1.20 12.81
N TYR A 249 -1.94 -1.86 11.98
CA TYR A 249 -2.54 -1.28 10.78
C TYR A 249 -4.07 -1.47 10.77
N PRO A 250 -4.78 -1.04 11.83
CA PRO A 250 -6.15 -1.46 12.09
C PRO A 250 -7.11 -1.04 10.96
N GLU A 251 -6.91 0.11 10.33
CA GLU A 251 -7.76 0.60 9.24
C GLU A 251 -7.80 -0.35 8.05
N MET A 252 -6.67 -0.97 7.68
CA MET A 252 -6.62 -1.89 6.55
C MET A 252 -7.41 -3.17 6.83
N PHE A 253 -7.28 -3.72 8.04
CA PHE A 253 -7.98 -4.95 8.41
C PHE A 253 -9.46 -4.69 8.68
N ALA A 254 -9.82 -3.49 9.17
CA ALA A 254 -11.20 -3.03 9.28
C ALA A 254 -11.88 -2.87 7.91
N ALA A 255 -11.15 -2.38 6.91
CA ALA A 255 -11.67 -2.17 5.55
C ALA A 255 -11.69 -3.44 4.67
N SER A 256 -11.16 -4.57 5.16
CA SER A 256 -11.03 -5.80 4.38
C SER A 256 -12.10 -6.83 4.72
N ASP A 257 -12.58 -7.57 3.73
CA ASP A 257 -13.58 -8.64 3.92
C ASP A 257 -12.94 -10.02 4.12
N LEU A 258 -11.72 -10.19 3.59
CA LEU A 258 -10.96 -11.43 3.62
C LEU A 258 -9.49 -11.14 3.91
N MET A 259 -8.92 -11.88 4.85
CA MET A 259 -7.49 -11.97 5.07
C MET A 259 -6.94 -13.32 4.61
N LEU A 260 -5.91 -13.27 3.78
CA LEU A 260 -5.11 -14.43 3.41
C LEU A 260 -3.78 -14.39 4.18
N LEU A 261 -3.60 -15.30 5.14
CA LEU A 261 -2.32 -15.52 5.81
C LEU A 261 -1.45 -16.42 4.92
N ASN A 262 -0.62 -15.80 4.09
CA ASN A 262 0.22 -16.43 3.08
C ASN A 262 1.57 -16.90 3.62
N LYS A 263 2.27 -17.71 2.81
CA LYS A 263 3.57 -18.33 3.12
C LYS A 263 3.52 -19.27 4.33
N SER A 264 2.39 -19.94 4.54
CA SER A 264 2.28 -20.95 5.61
C SER A 264 3.28 -22.10 5.48
N ASP A 265 3.82 -22.34 4.28
CA ASP A 265 4.84 -23.37 4.02
C ASP A 265 6.15 -23.16 4.78
N ILE A 266 6.43 -21.94 5.25
CA ILE A 266 7.64 -21.63 6.02
C ILE A 266 7.39 -21.48 7.53
N LEU A 267 6.18 -21.76 8.02
CA LEU A 267 5.89 -21.80 9.45
C LEU A 267 6.87 -22.66 10.27
N PRO A 268 7.38 -23.83 9.78
CA PRO A 268 8.40 -24.59 10.50
C PRO A 268 9.76 -23.88 10.67
N HIS A 269 9.97 -22.76 9.99
CA HIS A 269 11.24 -22.03 9.94
C HIS A 269 11.15 -20.61 10.53
N VAL A 270 9.97 -20.18 10.97
CA VAL A 270 9.76 -18.85 11.56
C VAL A 270 9.01 -18.97 12.88
N GLU A 271 9.34 -18.11 13.83
CA GLU A 271 8.57 -17.97 15.05
C GLU A 271 7.33 -17.13 14.73
N PHE A 272 6.21 -17.81 14.47
CA PHE A 272 4.93 -17.16 14.18
C PHE A 272 3.75 -17.94 14.77
N ASP A 273 2.96 -17.28 15.62
CA ASP A 273 1.71 -17.80 16.17
C ASP A 273 0.51 -17.43 15.28
N VAL A 274 0.10 -18.40 14.46
CA VAL A 274 -1.08 -18.27 13.59
C VAL A 274 -2.33 -17.92 14.40
N GLY A 275 -2.58 -18.60 15.52
CA GLY A 275 -3.77 -18.37 16.33
C GLY A 275 -3.84 -16.95 16.88
N ARG A 276 -2.72 -16.44 17.38
CA ARG A 276 -2.60 -15.05 17.86
C ARG A 276 -2.82 -14.04 16.74
N CYS A 277 -2.27 -14.27 15.55
CA CYS A 277 -2.49 -13.40 14.40
C CYS A 277 -3.97 -13.32 14.01
N LEU A 278 -4.64 -14.47 13.90
CA LEU A 278 -6.07 -14.52 13.56
C LEU A 278 -6.93 -13.84 14.63
N ALA A 279 -6.63 -14.09 15.91
CA ALA A 279 -7.34 -13.44 17.02
C ALA A 279 -7.15 -11.91 17.01
N ASN A 280 -5.95 -11.42 16.68
CA ASN A 280 -5.70 -9.99 16.55
C ASN A 280 -6.46 -9.38 15.38
N ALA A 281 -6.55 -10.07 14.24
CA ALA A 281 -7.33 -9.61 13.10
C ALA A 281 -8.83 -9.50 13.43
N LEU A 282 -9.39 -10.49 14.12
CA LEU A 282 -10.79 -10.49 14.54
C LEU A 282 -11.11 -9.47 15.63
N LYS A 283 -10.13 -9.04 16.45
CA LYS A 283 -10.31 -7.91 17.38
C LYS A 283 -10.54 -6.59 16.64
N VAL A 284 -9.92 -6.43 15.47
CA VAL A 284 -10.05 -5.23 14.63
C VAL A 284 -11.32 -5.30 13.80
N ASN A 285 -11.59 -6.46 13.20
CA ASN A 285 -12.78 -6.69 12.37
C ASN A 285 -13.42 -8.05 12.72
N PRO A 286 -14.50 -8.06 13.52
CA PRO A 286 -15.19 -9.29 13.90
C PRO A 286 -15.82 -10.07 12.73
N ASP A 287 -16.09 -9.41 11.60
CA ASP A 287 -16.71 -10.01 10.41
C ASP A 287 -15.68 -10.51 9.38
N LEU A 288 -14.38 -10.28 9.63
CA LEU A 288 -13.29 -10.66 8.72
C LEU A 288 -13.21 -12.17 8.55
N GLN A 289 -13.29 -12.62 7.30
CA GLN A 289 -12.97 -14.01 6.97
C GLN A 289 -11.45 -14.19 6.91
N THR A 290 -10.95 -15.34 7.36
CA THR A 290 -9.51 -15.62 7.36
C THR A 290 -9.23 -16.99 6.74
N LEU A 291 -8.18 -17.07 5.92
CA LEU A 291 -7.69 -18.31 5.33
C LEU A 291 -6.17 -18.37 5.46
N VAL A 292 -5.66 -19.52 5.90
CA VAL A 292 -4.21 -19.80 5.92
C VAL A 292 -3.85 -20.49 4.62
N VAL A 293 -2.91 -19.93 3.87
CA VAL A 293 -2.57 -20.38 2.52
C VAL A 293 -1.07 -20.41 2.28
N SER A 294 -0.64 -21.17 1.28
CA SER A 294 0.68 -21.03 0.67
C SER A 294 0.49 -20.96 -0.84
N ALA A 295 0.78 -19.80 -1.42
CA ALA A 295 0.82 -19.66 -2.87
C ALA A 295 1.89 -20.56 -3.52
N ARG A 296 2.95 -20.91 -2.78
CA ARG A 296 4.05 -21.75 -3.25
C ARG A 296 3.62 -23.22 -3.35
N THR A 297 3.09 -23.79 -2.28
CA THR A 297 2.71 -25.22 -2.25
C THR A 297 1.31 -25.45 -2.80
N GLY A 298 0.43 -24.45 -2.71
CA GLY A 298 -1.00 -24.55 -3.02
C GLY A 298 -1.86 -24.93 -1.82
N GLU A 299 -1.26 -25.17 -0.65
CA GLU A 299 -2.00 -25.46 0.57
C GLU A 299 -2.97 -24.32 0.90
N GLY A 300 -4.18 -24.67 1.33
CA GLY A 300 -5.25 -23.72 1.66
C GLY A 300 -5.90 -23.00 0.46
N MET A 301 -5.28 -23.00 -0.73
CA MET A 301 -5.78 -22.26 -1.89
C MET A 301 -7.15 -22.75 -2.39
N ALA A 302 -7.47 -24.03 -2.23
CA ALA A 302 -8.78 -24.58 -2.61
C ALA A 302 -9.96 -23.89 -1.88
N ALA A 303 -9.77 -23.53 -0.60
CA ALA A 303 -10.79 -22.79 0.16
C ALA A 303 -10.95 -21.36 -0.37
N PHE A 304 -9.85 -20.73 -0.79
CA PHE A 304 -9.87 -19.42 -1.42
C PHE A 304 -10.58 -19.46 -2.78
N TYR A 305 -10.33 -20.47 -3.60
CA TYR A 305 -11.00 -20.65 -4.88
C TYR A 305 -12.51 -20.84 -4.72
N ALA A 306 -12.94 -21.70 -3.80
CA ALA A 306 -14.35 -21.86 -3.47
C ALA A 306 -15.00 -20.55 -3.01
N TRP A 307 -14.26 -19.74 -2.24
CA TRP A 307 -14.71 -18.41 -1.79
C TRP A 307 -14.92 -17.45 -2.97
N ILE A 308 -14.01 -17.43 -3.95
CA ILE A 308 -14.13 -16.64 -5.19
C ILE A 308 -15.32 -17.12 -6.00
N GLU A 309 -15.40 -18.41 -6.29
CA GLU A 309 -16.41 -19.01 -7.16
C GLU A 309 -17.84 -18.75 -6.66
N ALA A 310 -18.07 -18.94 -5.36
CA ALA A 310 -19.36 -18.70 -4.75
C ALA A 310 -19.83 -17.25 -4.90
N ARG A 311 -18.90 -16.29 -4.86
CA ARG A 311 -19.20 -14.85 -4.96
C ARG A 311 -19.28 -14.37 -6.40
N ALA A 312 -18.41 -14.87 -7.27
CA ALA A 312 -18.47 -14.63 -8.72
C ALA A 312 -19.81 -15.11 -9.30
N ALA A 313 -20.27 -16.30 -8.91
CA ALA A 313 -21.58 -16.82 -9.32
C ALA A 313 -22.73 -15.91 -8.86
N ARG A 314 -22.67 -15.35 -7.64
CA ARG A 314 -23.65 -14.37 -7.15
C ARG A 314 -23.60 -13.06 -7.92
N ALA A 315 -22.41 -12.57 -8.27
CA ALA A 315 -22.25 -11.35 -9.09
C ALA A 315 -22.88 -11.53 -10.49
N ALA A 316 -22.54 -12.62 -11.19
CA ALA A 316 -23.10 -12.94 -12.49
C ALA A 316 -24.63 -13.10 -12.44
N ALA A 317 -25.17 -13.80 -11.43
CA ALA A 317 -26.62 -13.97 -11.27
C ALA A 317 -27.36 -12.65 -11.01
N ARG A 318 -26.76 -11.72 -10.24
CA ARG A 318 -27.34 -10.38 -10.02
C ARG A 318 -27.40 -9.57 -11.31
N SER A 319 -26.31 -9.54 -12.08
CA SER A 319 -26.26 -8.88 -13.39
C SER A 319 -27.32 -9.42 -14.34
N ALA A 320 -27.42 -10.75 -14.48
CA ALA A 320 -28.39 -11.38 -15.36
C ALA A 320 -29.85 -11.04 -14.99
N ARG A 321 -30.18 -10.98 -13.68
CA ARG A 321 -31.50 -10.57 -13.19
C ARG A 321 -31.80 -9.10 -13.49
N ALA A 322 -30.83 -8.21 -13.28
CA ALA A 322 -30.99 -6.79 -13.57
C ALA A 322 -31.21 -6.57 -15.08
N ALA A 323 -30.47 -7.25 -15.94
CA ALA A 323 -30.63 -7.19 -17.39
C ALA A 323 -31.99 -7.73 -17.87
N ALA A 324 -32.53 -8.76 -17.21
CA ALA A 324 -33.85 -9.30 -17.50
C ALA A 324 -34.98 -8.35 -17.08
N ALA A 325 -34.83 -7.61 -15.97
CA ALA A 325 -35.83 -6.66 -15.48
C ALA A 325 -35.88 -5.34 -16.27
N ALA A 326 -34.84 -5.04 -17.06
CA ALA A 326 -34.75 -3.84 -17.89
C ALA A 326 -35.31 -4.04 -19.32
N LYS A 327 -35.76 -5.25 -19.67
CA LYS A 327 -36.39 -5.61 -20.95
C LYS A 327 -37.91 -5.69 -20.78
#